data_AF-A0A9R1AQ46-F1
#
_entry.id   AF-A0A9R1AQ46-F1
#
_cell.length_a   1.000
_cell.length_b   1.000
_cell.length_c   1.000
_cell.angle_alpha   90.00
_cell.angle_beta   90.00
_cell.angle_gamma   90.00
#
_symmetry.space_group_name_H-M   'P 1'
#
loop_
_entity.id
_entity.type
_entity.pdbx_description
1 polymer ?
#
loop_
_entity_poly.entity_id
_entity_poly.type
_entity_poly.pdbx_seq_one_letter_code
_entity_poly.pdbx_strand_id
1 'polypeptide(L)'
;MLLRCRFARRVVHRRHSRAAGGPGEDADLVRGGLAVQPLHLHHWHQRELRAHRLRRHALDPHMLDEGCRVLQAAFWYGLIVHFRIYPIIYAIPFVIVLGKNYAGPAGRPVLTQWSSKQQLQSDKARENVEEPTSLLATLWNFLSSLITRDTILFGLFSGSMFFAWTGVFFYLYGWEFLNEALLYHLTRTDPRHNFSIYFYHIYLHHQQGFSSIQRLASFLPQLIVQLALIIRFSRDLPFCMFLQTVAFVAFNKVMTAQYFVWFFCLLPLVLPWTGMKLRWKGLVCALVWMGSQLHWLMWAYLLEFKGRNVFVQLWAAGIVFLAANTFVMIMVIRHHRHTPLFSAPAGPGTKMAAKKD
;
A
#
# COMPACT_ATOMS: atom_id res chain seq x y z
N MET A 1 -6.59 12.67 -20.38
CA MET A 1 -8.01 12.43 -20.74
C MET A 1 -8.74 12.00 -19.47
N LEU A 2 -9.33 12.97 -18.75
CA LEU A 2 -9.96 12.79 -17.43
C LEU A 2 -11.47 12.62 -17.60
N LEU A 3 -12.01 11.44 -17.27
CA LEU A 3 -13.45 11.24 -17.18
C LEU A 3 -13.98 12.00 -15.95
N ARG A 4 -14.49 13.22 -16.16
CA ARG A 4 -15.38 13.89 -15.20
C ARG A 4 -16.81 13.43 -15.45
N CYS A 5 -17.37 12.64 -14.55
CA CYS A 5 -18.81 12.39 -14.49
C CYS A 5 -19.55 13.71 -14.20
N ARG A 6 -20.10 14.34 -15.24
CA ARG A 6 -21.06 15.45 -15.10
C ARG A 6 -22.43 14.87 -14.76
N PHE A 7 -22.86 15.02 -13.51
CA PHE A 7 -24.25 14.76 -13.14
C PHE A 7 -25.11 15.98 -13.51
N ALA A 8 -26.09 15.79 -14.39
CA ALA A 8 -27.03 16.82 -14.80
C ALA A 8 -27.99 17.15 -13.65
N ARG A 9 -27.87 18.36 -13.08
CA ARG A 9 -28.96 18.97 -12.28
C ARG A 9 -30.04 19.42 -13.25
N ARG A 10 -31.17 18.70 -13.32
CA ARG A 10 -32.42 19.29 -13.83
C ARG A 10 -32.95 20.27 -12.79
N VAL A 11 -32.76 21.55 -13.08
CA VAL A 11 -33.48 22.66 -12.46
C VAL A 11 -34.92 22.58 -12.96
N VAL A 12 -35.89 22.35 -12.06
CA VAL A 12 -37.30 22.50 -12.38
C VAL A 12 -37.62 24.00 -12.34
N HIS A 13 -37.76 24.60 -13.52
CA HIS A 13 -38.24 25.95 -13.71
C HIS A 13 -39.72 26.04 -13.27
N ARG A 14 -40.00 26.78 -12.19
CA ARG A 14 -41.34 27.34 -11.95
C ARG A 14 -41.44 28.65 -12.73
N ARG A 15 -42.27 28.69 -13.79
CA ARG A 15 -42.78 29.92 -14.39
C ARG A 15 -44.17 29.68 -14.97
N HIS A 16 -45.14 30.41 -14.44
CA HIS A 16 -46.24 31.11 -15.12
C HIS A 16 -47.19 31.61 -14.02
N SER A 17 -47.75 32.81 -14.00
CA SER A 17 -47.49 34.12 -14.59
C SER A 17 -48.41 35.08 -13.83
N ARG A 18 -47.98 36.33 -13.62
CA ARG A 18 -48.78 37.42 -13.05
C ARG A 18 -49.92 37.85 -13.99
N ALA A 19 -51.08 38.17 -13.42
CA ALA A 19 -52.02 39.24 -13.84
C ALA A 19 -52.89 39.55 -12.60
N ALA A 20 -52.64 40.64 -11.85
CA ALA A 20 -53.14 42.00 -12.05
C ALA A 20 -54.67 42.14 -11.84
N GLY A 21 -55.08 42.81 -10.75
CA GLY A 21 -56.45 43.24 -10.44
C GLY A 21 -56.67 43.46 -8.94
N GLY A 22 -57.11 44.67 -8.55
CA GLY A 22 -57.14 45.21 -7.17
C GLY A 22 -58.24 44.68 -6.23
N PRO A 23 -58.39 45.28 -5.02
CA PRO A 23 -59.27 44.79 -3.97
C PRO A 23 -60.69 45.36 -4.11
N GLY A 24 -61.69 44.53 -3.86
CA GLY A 24 -63.09 44.92 -3.77
C GLY A 24 -63.88 43.88 -2.98
N GLU A 25 -64.53 44.35 -1.92
CA GLU A 25 -65.48 43.64 -1.06
C GLU A 25 -66.60 42.98 -1.88
N ASP A 26 -67.03 41.77 -1.49
CA ASP A 26 -68.38 41.55 -0.95
C ASP A 26 -68.65 40.06 -0.64
N ALA A 27 -69.57 39.86 0.30
CA ALA A 27 -70.05 38.61 0.87
C ALA A 27 -70.64 37.64 -0.18
N ASP A 28 -70.48 36.32 0.03
CA ASP A 28 -71.58 35.50 0.54
C ASP A 28 -71.24 34.00 0.66
N LEU A 29 -71.91 33.43 1.65
CA LEU A 29 -72.17 32.02 1.98
C LEU A 29 -72.13 31.03 0.79
N VAL A 30 -71.55 29.83 1.00
CA VAL A 30 -72.21 28.51 0.79
C VAL A 30 -71.27 27.35 1.16
N ARG A 31 -71.82 26.45 1.98
CA ARG A 31 -71.32 25.11 2.34
C ARG A 31 -70.95 24.27 1.10
N GLY A 32 -69.81 23.59 1.16
CA GLY A 32 -69.46 22.55 0.18
C GLY A 32 -68.24 21.74 0.61
N GLY A 33 -68.38 20.92 1.64
CA GLY A 33 -67.37 19.93 2.00
C GLY A 33 -67.27 18.86 0.92
N LEU A 34 -66.26 18.95 0.05
CA LEU A 34 -65.85 17.82 -0.79
C LEU A 34 -64.78 17.02 -0.03
N ALA A 35 -65.20 15.84 0.45
CA ALA A 35 -64.32 14.80 0.92
C ALA A 35 -63.39 14.37 -0.22
N VAL A 36 -62.09 14.65 -0.06
CA VAL A 36 -61.04 14.11 -0.93
C VAL A 36 -61.05 12.58 -0.78
N GLN A 37 -61.33 11.88 -1.88
CA GLN A 37 -61.44 10.42 -1.93
C GLN A 37 -60.17 9.71 -1.38
N PRO A 38 -60.31 8.65 -0.55
CA PRO A 38 -59.19 7.91 0.05
C PRO A 38 -58.25 7.22 -0.96
N LEU A 39 -58.71 7.01 -2.20
CA LEU A 39 -58.00 6.24 -3.22
C LEU A 39 -56.71 6.94 -3.72
N HIS A 40 -56.71 8.28 -3.78
CA HIS A 40 -55.56 9.04 -4.24
C HIS A 40 -54.42 9.04 -3.20
N LEU A 41 -54.78 9.03 -1.91
CA LEU A 41 -53.83 8.96 -0.80
C LEU A 41 -53.15 7.58 -0.73
N HIS A 42 -53.90 6.50 -0.98
CA HIS A 42 -53.36 5.14 -1.01
C HIS A 42 -52.39 4.92 -2.18
N HIS A 43 -52.72 5.43 -3.38
CA HIS A 43 -51.80 5.38 -4.52
C HIS A 43 -50.55 6.23 -4.31
N TRP A 44 -50.67 7.39 -3.68
CA TRP A 44 -49.54 8.25 -3.33
C TRP A 44 -48.62 7.54 -2.31
N HIS A 45 -49.20 6.98 -1.24
CA HIS A 45 -48.45 6.24 -0.22
C HIS A 45 -47.73 5.01 -0.79
N GLN A 46 -48.37 4.27 -1.70
CA GLN A 46 -47.75 3.13 -2.42
C GLN A 46 -46.62 3.56 -3.37
N ARG A 47 -46.69 4.76 -3.95
CA ARG A 47 -45.59 5.34 -4.75
C ARG A 47 -44.44 5.80 -3.84
N GLU A 48 -44.76 6.42 -2.70
CA GLU A 48 -43.79 6.85 -1.69
C GLU A 48 -43.03 5.65 -1.11
N LEU A 49 -43.73 4.55 -0.78
CA LEU A 49 -43.15 3.30 -0.30
C LEU A 49 -42.29 2.61 -1.36
N ARG A 50 -42.68 2.66 -2.64
CA ARG A 50 -41.85 2.17 -3.76
C ARG A 50 -40.61 3.03 -3.96
N ALA A 51 -40.74 4.35 -3.91
CA ALA A 51 -39.61 5.28 -3.96
C ALA A 51 -38.66 5.11 -2.76
N HIS A 52 -39.20 4.87 -1.56
CA HIS A 52 -38.41 4.54 -0.36
C HIS A 52 -37.73 3.18 -0.45
N ARG A 53 -38.34 2.17 -1.09
CA ARG A 53 -37.70 0.88 -1.37
C ARG A 53 -36.58 1.02 -2.39
N LEU A 54 -36.81 1.77 -3.47
CA LEU A 54 -35.80 2.05 -4.50
C LEU A 54 -34.64 2.89 -3.94
N ARG A 55 -34.89 3.86 -3.06
CA ARG A 55 -33.86 4.61 -2.33
C ARG A 55 -33.08 3.76 -1.32
N ARG A 56 -33.69 2.72 -0.75
CA ARG A 56 -33.00 1.73 0.10
C ARG A 56 -32.14 0.74 -0.70
N HIS A 57 -32.48 0.50 -1.97
CA HIS A 57 -31.70 -0.35 -2.88
C HIS A 57 -30.69 0.43 -3.74
N ALA A 58 -30.81 1.76 -3.82
CA ALA A 58 -29.78 2.60 -4.41
C ALA A 58 -28.52 2.50 -3.54
N LEU A 59 -27.44 1.93 -4.09
CA LEU A 59 -26.13 1.91 -3.44
C LEU A 59 -25.81 3.32 -2.94
N ASP A 60 -25.37 3.42 -1.69
CA ASP A 60 -24.92 4.67 -1.10
C ASP A 60 -23.89 5.32 -2.05
N PRO A 61 -24.12 6.55 -2.53
CA PRO A 61 -23.19 7.25 -3.42
C PRO A 61 -21.76 7.31 -2.88
N HIS A 62 -21.59 7.28 -1.56
CA HIS A 62 -20.27 7.24 -0.94
C HIS A 62 -19.53 5.92 -1.18
N MET A 63 -20.25 4.78 -1.06
CA MET A 63 -19.69 3.46 -1.30
C MET A 63 -19.29 3.26 -2.77
N LEU A 64 -19.98 3.91 -3.70
CA LEU A 64 -19.64 3.90 -5.13
C LEU A 64 -18.35 4.68 -5.42
N ASP A 65 -18.17 5.83 -4.77
CA ASP A 65 -16.96 6.67 -4.90
C ASP A 65 -15.73 5.97 -4.30
N GLU A 66 -15.88 5.28 -3.16
CA GLU A 66 -14.83 4.46 -2.56
C GLU A 66 -14.43 3.27 -3.43
N GLY A 67 -15.41 2.49 -3.89
CA GLY A 67 -15.16 1.36 -4.79
C GLY A 67 -14.44 1.80 -6.07
N CYS A 68 -14.77 2.98 -6.61
CA CYS A 68 -14.09 3.53 -7.79
C CYS A 68 -12.61 3.83 -7.53
N ARG A 69 -12.26 4.38 -6.36
CA ARG A 69 -10.86 4.65 -5.96
C ARG A 69 -10.05 3.36 -5.77
N VAL A 70 -10.64 2.36 -5.11
CA VAL A 70 -10.00 1.05 -4.90
C VAL A 70 -9.72 0.37 -6.23
N LEU A 71 -10.68 0.40 -7.16
CA LEU A 71 -10.49 -0.13 -8.52
C LEU A 71 -9.42 0.61 -9.29
N GLN A 72 -9.35 1.94 -9.19
CA GLN A 72 -8.28 2.73 -9.80
C GLN A 72 -6.91 2.36 -9.22
N ALA A 73 -6.78 2.23 -7.91
CA ALA A 73 -5.54 1.80 -7.27
C ALA A 73 -5.14 0.39 -7.72
N ALA A 74 -6.09 -0.54 -7.76
CA ALA A 74 -5.89 -1.91 -8.21
C ALA A 74 -5.47 -1.99 -9.68
N PHE A 75 -6.04 -1.14 -10.55
CA PHE A 75 -5.67 -1.02 -11.95
C PHE A 75 -4.18 -0.68 -12.10
N TRP A 76 -3.75 0.42 -11.48
CA TRP A 76 -2.37 0.90 -11.58
C TRP A 76 -1.39 -0.06 -10.93
N TYR A 77 -1.79 -0.68 -9.81
CA TYR A 77 -0.96 -1.67 -9.13
C TYR A 77 -0.76 -2.94 -9.98
N GLY A 78 -1.84 -3.52 -10.54
CA GLY A 78 -1.71 -4.68 -11.41
C GLY A 78 -0.86 -4.41 -12.64
N LEU A 79 -1.00 -3.21 -13.24
CA LEU A 79 -0.22 -2.78 -14.39
C LEU A 79 1.27 -2.64 -14.06
N ILE A 80 1.63 -1.99 -12.94
CA ILE A 80 3.04 -1.78 -12.59
C ILE A 80 3.74 -3.10 -12.21
N VAL A 81 3.03 -4.01 -11.54
CA VAL A 81 3.55 -5.35 -11.19
C VAL A 81 3.81 -6.19 -12.45
N HIS A 82 2.99 -6.03 -13.49
CA HIS A 82 3.25 -6.67 -14.78
C HIS A 82 4.55 -6.16 -15.42
N PHE A 83 4.76 -4.83 -15.47
CA PHE A 83 5.98 -4.26 -16.08
C PHE A 83 7.24 -4.48 -15.26
N ARG A 84 7.12 -4.49 -13.93
CA ARG A 84 8.21 -4.81 -13.01
C ARG A 84 7.65 -5.68 -11.92
N ILE A 85 8.17 -6.88 -11.76
CA ILE A 85 7.60 -7.86 -10.81
C ILE A 85 7.85 -7.49 -9.34
N TYR A 86 8.96 -6.82 -9.01
CA TYR A 86 9.35 -6.59 -7.61
C TYR A 86 8.35 -5.84 -6.71
N PRO A 87 7.52 -4.88 -7.20
CA PRO A 87 6.49 -4.23 -6.39
C PRO A 87 5.44 -5.20 -5.85
N ILE A 88 5.41 -6.46 -6.31
CA ILE A 88 4.55 -7.51 -5.74
C ILE A 88 4.73 -7.67 -4.23
N ILE A 89 5.93 -7.35 -3.69
CA ILE A 89 6.20 -7.40 -2.25
C ILE A 89 5.35 -6.40 -1.44
N TYR A 90 4.79 -5.37 -2.10
CA TYR A 90 3.94 -4.37 -1.47
C TYR A 90 2.45 -4.76 -1.43
N ALA A 91 2.06 -5.88 -2.04
CA ALA A 91 0.67 -6.34 -2.11
C ALA A 91 0.03 -6.41 -0.71
N ILE A 92 0.71 -7.07 0.23
CA ILE A 92 0.20 -7.31 1.57
C ILE A 92 0.09 -5.99 2.37
N PRO A 93 1.12 -5.11 2.43
CA PRO A 93 0.95 -3.79 3.05
C PRO A 93 -0.21 -2.98 2.49
N PHE A 94 -0.40 -2.95 1.15
CA PHE A 94 -1.52 -2.24 0.54
C PHE A 94 -2.86 -2.83 0.97
N VAL A 95 -2.99 -4.16 0.97
CA VAL A 95 -4.18 -4.86 1.46
C VAL A 95 -4.47 -4.51 2.92
N ILE A 96 -3.48 -4.54 3.81
CA ILE A 96 -3.70 -4.20 5.24
C ILE A 96 -4.16 -2.76 5.40
N VAL A 97 -3.57 -1.84 4.64
CA VAL A 97 -3.94 -0.43 4.67
C VAL A 97 -5.37 -0.22 4.15
N LEU A 98 -5.79 -0.93 3.10
CA LEU A 98 -7.16 -0.90 2.61
C LEU A 98 -8.16 -1.59 3.55
N GLY A 99 -7.74 -2.65 4.24
CA GLY A 99 -8.57 -3.40 5.17
C GLY A 99 -8.80 -2.70 6.51
N LYS A 100 -7.90 -1.79 6.89
CA LYS A 100 -8.11 -0.89 8.02
C LYS A 100 -9.05 0.22 7.57
N ASN A 101 -10.29 0.20 8.05
CA ASN A 101 -11.27 1.25 7.79
C ASN A 101 -10.77 2.60 8.35
N TYR A 102 -10.00 3.34 7.57
CA TYR A 102 -9.55 4.70 7.88
C TYR A 102 -10.65 5.76 7.66
N ALA A 103 -11.91 5.33 7.67
CA ALA A 103 -13.07 6.15 7.37
C ALA A 103 -13.17 7.33 8.34
N GLY A 104 -12.99 8.54 7.82
CA GLY A 104 -13.27 9.78 8.53
C GLY A 104 -14.77 10.06 8.65
N PRO A 105 -15.15 11.24 9.18
CA PRO A 105 -16.55 11.63 9.40
C PRO A 105 -17.44 11.63 8.15
N ALA A 106 -16.82 11.65 6.97
CA ALA A 106 -17.49 11.60 5.67
C ALA A 106 -17.16 10.32 4.90
N GLY A 107 -16.75 9.23 5.58
CA GLY A 107 -16.33 7.96 4.98
C GLY A 107 -14.94 7.97 4.33
N ARG A 108 -14.43 9.13 3.91
CA ARG A 108 -13.11 9.22 3.24
C ARG A 108 -11.92 8.93 4.16
N PRO A 109 -10.86 8.27 3.67
CA PRO A 109 -9.60 8.16 4.39
C PRO A 109 -8.99 9.55 4.61
N VAL A 110 -8.78 9.91 5.87
CA VAL A 110 -8.17 11.21 6.23
C VAL A 110 -6.66 11.08 6.16
N LEU A 111 -6.07 11.62 5.10
CA LEU A 111 -4.62 11.78 5.00
C LEU A 111 -4.13 12.66 6.15
N THR A 112 -3.12 12.19 6.86
CA THR A 112 -2.39 13.05 7.79
C THR A 112 -1.70 14.16 7.00
N GLN A 113 -1.71 15.40 7.49
CA GLN A 113 -0.88 16.45 6.90
C GLN A 113 0.58 16.06 7.06
N TRP A 114 1.20 15.61 5.96
CA TRP A 114 2.53 15.02 5.96
C TRP A 114 3.61 16.12 5.99
N SER A 115 3.69 16.86 7.11
CA SER A 115 4.67 17.93 7.36
C SER A 115 5.52 17.66 8.60
N SER A 116 6.84 17.59 8.42
CA SER A 116 7.81 17.26 9.48
C SER A 116 7.86 18.29 10.61
N LYS A 117 7.55 19.56 10.34
CA LYS A 117 7.56 20.65 11.34
C LYS A 117 6.40 20.56 12.33
N GLN A 118 5.23 20.11 11.88
CA GLN A 118 4.01 20.08 12.68
C GLN A 118 3.93 18.82 13.56
N GLN A 119 4.51 17.70 13.10
CA GLN A 119 4.57 16.47 13.89
C GLN A 119 5.50 16.57 15.09
N LEU A 120 6.59 17.36 15.02
CA LEU A 120 7.43 17.69 16.17
C LEU A 120 6.64 18.33 17.34
N GLN A 121 5.55 19.05 17.03
CA GLN A 121 4.68 19.66 18.03
C GLN A 121 3.64 18.67 18.56
N SER A 122 3.14 17.76 17.72
CA SER A 122 2.20 16.69 18.12
C SER A 122 2.85 15.64 19.02
N ASP A 123 4.12 15.29 18.81
CA ASP A 123 4.83 14.27 19.60
C ASP A 123 5.01 14.69 21.07
N LYS A 124 5.14 16.00 21.34
CA LYS A 124 5.18 16.54 22.72
C LYS A 124 3.85 16.41 23.47
N ALA A 125 2.74 16.19 22.77
CA ALA A 125 1.39 16.16 23.35
C ALA A 125 0.77 14.75 23.43
N ARG A 126 1.43 13.71 22.90
CA ARG A 126 0.90 12.33 22.80
C ARG A 126 1.81 11.27 23.44
N GLU A 127 2.32 11.53 24.64
CA GLU A 127 2.78 10.45 25.53
C GLU A 127 1.56 9.75 26.16
N ASN A 128 0.78 9.06 25.33
CA ASN A 128 -0.13 8.02 25.82
C ASN A 128 0.46 6.69 25.37
N VAL A 129 1.00 5.95 26.34
CA VAL A 129 1.56 4.62 26.18
C VAL A 129 0.45 3.69 25.66
N GLU A 130 0.55 3.25 24.40
CA GLU A 130 -0.27 2.14 23.89
C GLU A 130 0.11 0.87 24.68
N GLU A 131 -0.88 0.23 25.30
CA GLU A 131 -0.69 -1.07 25.97
C GLU A 131 -0.12 -2.12 24.99
N PRO A 132 0.71 -3.07 25.48
CA PRO A 132 1.24 -4.14 24.64
C PRO A 132 0.11 -5.06 24.18
N THR A 133 -0.38 -4.83 22.96
CA THR A 133 -1.32 -5.74 22.30
C THR A 133 -0.67 -7.12 22.15
N SER A 134 -1.37 -8.17 22.58
CA SER A 134 -0.88 -9.54 22.44
C SER A 134 -0.54 -9.88 20.97
N LEU A 135 0.46 -10.74 20.76
CA LEU A 135 0.86 -11.16 19.41
C LEU A 135 -0.32 -11.77 18.65
N LEU A 136 -1.16 -12.55 19.34
CA LEU A 136 -2.37 -13.13 18.77
C LEU A 136 -3.38 -12.08 18.34
N ALA A 137 -3.61 -11.03 19.14
CA ALA A 137 -4.49 -9.93 18.73
C ALA A 137 -3.94 -9.19 17.50
N THR A 138 -2.62 -9.00 17.44
CA THR A 138 -1.96 -8.37 16.28
C THR A 138 -2.11 -9.23 15.01
N LEU A 139 -1.90 -10.54 15.13
CA LEU A 139 -2.09 -11.50 14.04
C LEU A 139 -3.55 -11.61 13.61
N TRP A 140 -4.49 -11.62 14.56
CA TRP A 140 -5.92 -11.65 14.27
C TRP A 140 -6.36 -10.38 13.53
N ASN A 141 -5.94 -9.21 13.99
CA ASN A 141 -6.21 -7.95 13.31
C ASN A 141 -5.60 -7.91 11.90
N PHE A 142 -4.40 -8.48 11.73
CA PHE A 142 -3.77 -8.66 10.43
C PHE A 142 -4.62 -9.56 9.52
N LEU A 143 -5.00 -10.76 9.97
CA LEU A 143 -5.79 -11.72 9.18
C LEU A 143 -7.18 -11.15 8.83
N SER A 144 -7.83 -10.51 9.80
CA SER A 144 -9.12 -9.85 9.61
C SER A 144 -9.04 -8.74 8.56
N SER A 145 -7.95 -7.96 8.55
CA SER A 145 -7.73 -6.93 7.53
C SER A 145 -7.56 -7.48 6.12
N LEU A 146 -7.23 -8.77 5.94
CA LEU A 146 -7.14 -9.37 4.60
C LEU A 146 -8.51 -9.66 3.99
N ILE A 147 -9.54 -9.82 4.82
CA ILE A 147 -10.88 -10.29 4.44
C ILE A 147 -11.89 -9.14 4.58
N THR A 148 -11.66 -8.05 3.85
CA THR A 148 -12.65 -6.97 3.69
C THR A 148 -13.08 -6.89 2.23
N ARG A 149 -14.20 -6.20 1.98
CA ARG A 149 -14.70 -5.99 0.61
C ARG A 149 -13.66 -5.31 -0.27
N ASP A 150 -13.02 -4.26 0.24
CA ASP A 150 -12.07 -3.45 -0.52
C ASP A 150 -10.77 -4.20 -0.78
N THR A 151 -10.33 -5.06 0.14
CA THR A 151 -9.12 -5.88 -0.07
C THR A 151 -9.34 -7.00 -1.05
N ILE A 152 -10.49 -7.66 -0.99
CA ILE A 152 -10.87 -8.69 -1.97
C ILE A 152 -11.01 -8.04 -3.35
N LEU A 153 -11.69 -6.89 -3.43
CA LEU A 153 -11.85 -6.15 -4.70
C LEU A 153 -10.50 -5.72 -5.26
N PHE A 154 -9.62 -5.15 -4.43
CA PHE A 154 -8.28 -4.74 -4.83
C PHE A 154 -7.45 -5.93 -5.31
N GLY A 155 -7.42 -7.02 -4.54
CA GLY A 155 -6.64 -8.22 -4.85
C GLY A 155 -7.10 -8.89 -6.15
N LEU A 156 -8.41 -9.15 -6.29
CA LEU A 156 -8.96 -9.77 -7.49
C LEU A 156 -8.78 -8.89 -8.73
N PHE A 157 -9.05 -7.59 -8.63
CA PHE A 157 -8.96 -6.70 -9.79
C PHE A 157 -7.50 -6.48 -10.21
N SER A 158 -6.60 -6.24 -9.25
CA SER A 158 -5.16 -6.09 -9.55
C SER A 158 -4.55 -7.38 -10.12
N GLY A 159 -4.90 -8.54 -9.57
CA GLY A 159 -4.50 -9.84 -10.11
C GLY A 159 -5.04 -10.08 -11.52
N SER A 160 -6.32 -9.77 -11.75
CA SER A 160 -6.93 -9.87 -13.09
C SER A 160 -6.20 -8.98 -14.10
N MET A 161 -5.85 -7.74 -13.72
CA MET A 161 -5.07 -6.84 -14.57
C MET A 161 -3.67 -7.40 -14.87
N PHE A 162 -2.97 -7.93 -13.86
CA PHE A 162 -1.67 -8.57 -14.05
C PHE A 162 -1.75 -9.77 -15.02
N PHE A 163 -2.70 -10.67 -14.82
CA PHE A 163 -2.87 -11.86 -15.67
C PHE A 163 -3.35 -11.51 -17.07
N ALA A 164 -4.24 -10.54 -17.23
CA ALA A 164 -4.72 -10.09 -18.53
C ALA A 164 -3.57 -9.54 -19.39
N TRP A 165 -2.75 -8.63 -18.84
CA TRP A 165 -1.58 -8.11 -19.56
C TRP A 165 -0.51 -9.16 -19.80
N THR A 166 -0.28 -10.05 -18.84
CA THR A 166 0.60 -11.21 -19.04
C THR A 166 0.10 -12.09 -20.17
N GLY A 167 -1.20 -12.33 -20.28
CA GLY A 167 -1.83 -13.07 -21.38
C GLY A 167 -1.69 -12.38 -22.74
N VAL A 168 -1.85 -11.05 -22.79
CA VAL A 168 -1.61 -10.25 -24.01
C VAL A 168 -0.16 -10.41 -24.48
N PHE A 169 0.82 -10.24 -23.58
CA PHE A 169 2.23 -10.36 -23.96
C PHE A 169 2.63 -11.81 -24.26
N PHE A 170 2.04 -12.79 -23.59
CA PHE A 170 2.22 -14.19 -23.94
C PHE A 170 1.66 -14.52 -25.33
N TYR A 171 0.52 -13.93 -25.71
CA TYR A 171 0.00 -14.08 -27.08
C TYR A 171 0.94 -13.47 -28.13
N LEU A 172 1.58 -12.33 -27.81
CA LEU A 172 2.48 -11.63 -28.74
C LEU A 172 3.88 -12.28 -28.85
N TYR A 173 4.43 -12.76 -27.74
CA TYR A 173 5.84 -13.16 -27.63
C TYR A 173 6.05 -14.62 -27.17
N GLY A 174 4.97 -15.34 -26.85
CA GLY A 174 5.02 -16.74 -26.47
C GLY A 174 5.77 -17.04 -25.16
N TRP A 175 6.37 -18.24 -25.13
CA TRP A 175 7.07 -18.77 -23.97
C TRP A 175 8.33 -18.00 -23.58
N GLU A 176 9.00 -17.38 -24.56
CA GLU A 176 10.21 -16.58 -24.30
C GLU A 176 9.91 -15.41 -23.36
N PHE A 177 8.83 -14.67 -23.63
CA PHE A 177 8.37 -13.61 -22.73
C PHE A 177 8.06 -14.15 -21.33
N LEU A 178 7.27 -15.22 -21.23
CA LEU A 178 6.86 -15.74 -19.92
C LEU A 178 8.06 -16.24 -19.11
N ASN A 179 9.02 -16.87 -19.77
CA ASN A 179 10.25 -17.31 -19.13
C ASN A 179 11.08 -16.11 -18.66
N GLU A 180 11.48 -15.22 -19.56
CA GLU A 180 12.42 -14.15 -19.25
C GLU A 180 11.82 -13.08 -18.33
N ALA A 181 10.53 -12.75 -18.49
CA ALA A 181 9.88 -11.69 -17.70
C ALA A 181 9.45 -12.16 -16.31
N LEU A 182 9.10 -13.43 -16.13
CA LEU A 182 8.47 -13.93 -14.90
C LEU A 182 9.16 -15.19 -14.32
N LEU A 183 9.17 -16.29 -15.06
CA LEU A 183 9.55 -17.60 -14.50
C LEU A 183 11.05 -17.71 -14.17
N TYR A 184 11.89 -17.10 -15.01
CA TYR A 184 13.34 -17.06 -14.82
C TYR A 184 13.70 -16.47 -13.46
N HIS A 185 12.98 -15.46 -12.98
CA HIS A 185 13.27 -14.84 -11.67
C HIS A 185 13.04 -15.78 -10.48
N LEU A 186 12.18 -16.79 -10.61
CA LEU A 186 11.95 -17.79 -9.55
C LEU A 186 13.09 -18.81 -9.49
N THR A 187 13.58 -19.24 -10.65
CA THR A 187 14.62 -20.26 -10.77
C THR A 187 16.03 -19.70 -10.80
N ARG A 188 16.20 -18.38 -11.03
CA ARG A 188 17.49 -17.70 -11.17
C ARG A 188 18.44 -18.05 -10.03
N THR A 189 19.65 -18.38 -10.43
CA THR A 189 20.82 -18.59 -9.58
C THR A 189 21.99 -17.81 -10.20
N ASP A 190 22.82 -17.21 -9.35
CA ASP A 190 23.95 -16.41 -9.79
C ASP A 190 25.16 -16.78 -8.92
N PRO A 191 26.12 -17.56 -9.45
CA PRO A 191 27.26 -18.04 -8.67
C PRO A 191 28.46 -17.06 -8.65
N ARG A 192 28.46 -15.99 -9.45
CA ARG A 192 29.63 -15.11 -9.62
C ARG A 192 29.40 -13.69 -9.12
N HIS A 193 28.39 -13.00 -9.64
CA HIS A 193 28.15 -11.59 -9.36
C HIS A 193 27.08 -11.39 -8.29
N ASN A 194 27.20 -12.18 -7.23
CA ASN A 194 26.18 -12.32 -6.22
C ASN A 194 26.75 -12.03 -4.84
N PHE A 195 26.39 -10.86 -4.31
CA PHE A 195 26.80 -10.41 -2.97
C PHE A 195 26.17 -11.25 -1.85
N SER A 196 25.17 -12.08 -2.16
CA SER A 196 24.43 -12.86 -1.18
C SER A 196 25.28 -13.95 -0.55
N ILE A 197 25.03 -14.25 0.72
CA ILE A 197 25.67 -15.36 1.45
C ILE A 197 25.47 -16.73 0.78
N TYR A 198 24.46 -16.84 -0.09
CA TYR A 198 24.13 -18.07 -0.79
C TYR A 198 25.01 -18.35 -2.02
N PHE A 199 25.77 -17.37 -2.53
CA PHE A 199 26.51 -17.55 -3.79
C PHE A 199 27.46 -18.76 -3.75
N TYR A 200 28.15 -18.97 -2.63
CA TYR A 200 29.15 -20.04 -2.53
C TYR A 200 28.49 -21.42 -2.51
N HIS A 201 27.40 -21.57 -1.77
CA HIS A 201 26.58 -22.78 -1.82
C HIS A 201 26.03 -23.02 -3.23
N ILE A 202 25.60 -21.94 -3.91
CA ILE A 202 25.08 -22.01 -5.27
C ILE A 202 26.16 -22.45 -6.25
N TYR A 203 27.38 -21.91 -6.12
CA TYR A 203 28.53 -22.25 -6.93
C TYR A 203 28.88 -23.75 -6.84
N LEU A 204 28.95 -24.30 -5.62
CA LEU A 204 29.29 -25.70 -5.40
C LEU A 204 28.25 -26.68 -5.98
N HIS A 205 26.98 -26.28 -6.06
CA HIS A 205 25.88 -27.13 -6.52
C HIS A 205 25.35 -26.76 -7.91
N HIS A 206 26.09 -25.94 -8.67
CA HIS A 206 25.61 -25.41 -9.94
C HIS A 206 25.19 -26.48 -10.95
N GLN A 207 25.88 -27.64 -10.97
CA GLN A 207 25.60 -28.74 -11.90
C GLN A 207 24.58 -29.77 -11.38
N GLN A 208 24.44 -29.92 -10.07
CA GLN A 208 23.61 -30.98 -9.46
C GLN A 208 22.16 -30.52 -9.22
N GLY A 209 21.90 -29.22 -9.32
CA GLY A 209 20.60 -28.63 -8.99
C GLY A 209 20.35 -28.59 -7.47
N PHE A 210 19.35 -27.80 -7.07
CA PHE A 210 18.95 -27.68 -5.66
C PHE A 210 17.74 -28.54 -5.36
N SER A 211 17.79 -29.25 -4.23
CA SER A 211 16.63 -29.93 -3.68
C SER A 211 15.55 -28.92 -3.24
N SER A 212 14.29 -29.36 -3.16
CA SER A 212 13.18 -28.52 -2.69
C SER A 212 13.43 -27.96 -1.28
N ILE A 213 14.10 -28.74 -0.42
CA ILE A 213 14.44 -28.33 0.95
C ILE A 213 15.45 -27.18 0.94
N GLN A 214 16.49 -27.25 0.10
CA GLN A 214 17.48 -26.17 -0.02
C GLN A 214 16.85 -24.88 -0.55
N ARG A 215 15.94 -24.99 -1.53
CA ARG A 215 15.19 -23.84 -2.05
C ARG A 215 14.36 -23.19 -0.95
N LEU A 216 13.62 -23.99 -0.18
CA LEU A 216 12.83 -23.51 0.95
C LEU A 216 13.71 -22.85 2.03
N ALA A 217 14.85 -23.46 2.38
CA ALA A 217 15.78 -22.93 3.38
C ALA A 217 16.37 -21.57 2.98
N SER A 218 16.63 -21.35 1.68
CA SER A 218 17.09 -20.04 1.17
C SER A 218 15.98 -18.98 1.10
N PHE A 219 14.71 -19.40 1.06
CA PHE A 219 13.56 -18.50 0.94
C PHE A 219 12.96 -18.11 2.30
N LEU A 220 12.98 -19.04 3.26
CA LEU A 220 12.29 -18.88 4.53
C LEU A 220 12.77 -17.69 5.38
N PRO A 221 14.07 -17.40 5.53
CA PRO A 221 14.53 -16.22 6.26
C PRO A 221 14.00 -14.92 5.65
N GLN A 222 14.02 -14.82 4.32
CA GLN A 222 13.48 -13.67 3.59
C GLN A 222 11.98 -13.52 3.87
N LEU A 223 11.20 -14.61 3.77
CA LEU A 223 9.76 -14.60 4.04
C LEU A 223 9.44 -14.16 5.48
N ILE A 224 10.16 -14.70 6.46
CA ILE A 224 9.98 -14.37 7.89
C ILE A 224 10.22 -12.88 8.13
N VAL A 225 11.34 -12.34 7.64
CA VAL A 225 11.67 -10.93 7.81
C VAL A 225 10.64 -10.04 7.10
N GLN A 226 10.20 -10.40 5.90
CA GLN A 226 9.13 -9.67 5.20
C GLN A 226 7.84 -9.61 6.02
N LEU A 227 7.34 -10.76 6.49
CA LEU A 227 6.12 -10.81 7.28
C LEU A 227 6.24 -10.03 8.60
N ALA A 228 7.38 -10.15 9.30
CA ALA A 228 7.63 -9.39 10.53
C ALA A 228 7.58 -7.88 10.30
N LEU A 229 8.20 -7.39 9.21
CA LEU A 229 8.20 -5.97 8.85
C LEU A 229 6.80 -5.48 8.45
N ILE A 230 6.03 -6.26 7.70
CA ILE A 230 4.65 -5.92 7.31
C ILE A 230 3.76 -5.79 8.56
N ILE A 231 3.79 -6.80 9.44
CA ILE A 231 2.98 -6.80 10.66
C ILE A 231 3.31 -5.58 11.52
N ARG A 232 4.60 -5.25 11.66
CA ARG A 232 5.06 -4.16 12.53
C ARG A 232 4.88 -2.76 11.95
N PHE A 233 5.05 -2.57 10.65
CA PHE A 233 5.17 -1.24 10.03
C PHE A 233 4.11 -0.93 8.97
N SER A 234 3.18 -1.83 8.64
CA SER A 234 2.13 -1.58 7.62
C SER A 234 1.29 -0.31 7.82
N ARG A 235 1.21 0.23 9.05
CA ARG A 235 0.53 1.51 9.32
C ARG A 235 1.29 2.73 8.77
N ASP A 236 2.61 2.62 8.66
CA ASP A 236 3.50 3.61 8.05
C ASP A 236 3.97 3.08 6.69
N LEU A 237 3.10 3.25 5.69
CA LEU A 237 3.22 2.58 4.40
C LEU A 237 4.53 2.91 3.65
N PRO A 238 4.95 4.19 3.48
CA PRO A 238 6.21 4.49 2.81
C PRO A 238 7.43 3.89 3.52
N PHE A 239 7.42 3.91 4.85
CA PHE A 239 8.48 3.31 5.65
C PHE A 239 8.50 1.78 5.54
N CYS A 240 7.32 1.15 5.58
CA CYS A 240 7.16 -0.28 5.39
C CYS A 240 7.69 -0.72 4.01
N MET A 241 7.31 -0.02 2.94
CA MET A 241 7.80 -0.30 1.59
C MET A 241 9.33 -0.18 1.51
N PHE A 242 9.92 0.86 2.13
CA PHE A 242 11.37 1.02 2.19
C PHE A 242 12.04 -0.17 2.89
N LEU A 243 11.60 -0.53 4.10
CA LEU A 243 12.17 -1.63 4.87
C LEU A 243 11.99 -2.97 4.17
N GLN A 244 10.81 -3.23 3.59
CA GLN A 244 10.57 -4.43 2.80
C GLN A 244 11.54 -4.52 1.62
N THR A 245 11.81 -3.42 0.94
CA THR A 245 12.72 -3.41 -0.22
C THR A 245 14.16 -3.69 0.21
N VAL A 246 14.63 -3.03 1.28
CA VAL A 246 15.97 -3.27 1.84
C VAL A 246 16.11 -4.73 2.29
N ALA A 247 15.13 -5.25 3.03
CA ALA A 247 15.14 -6.63 3.49
C ALA A 247 15.00 -7.64 2.33
N PHE A 248 14.20 -7.33 1.32
CA PHE A 248 14.03 -8.19 0.16
C PHE A 248 15.35 -8.36 -0.56
N VAL A 249 16.10 -7.28 -0.76
CA VAL A 249 17.40 -7.31 -1.42
C VAL A 249 18.44 -8.01 -0.54
N ALA A 250 18.55 -7.63 0.73
CA ALA A 250 19.58 -8.15 1.64
C ALA A 250 19.46 -9.66 1.88
N PHE A 251 18.23 -10.18 2.00
CA PHE A 251 17.98 -11.60 2.26
C PHE A 251 17.71 -12.42 0.98
N ASN A 252 17.87 -11.84 -0.21
CA ASN A 252 17.65 -12.57 -1.46
C ASN A 252 18.77 -13.60 -1.70
N LYS A 253 18.42 -14.75 -2.31
CA LYS A 253 19.41 -15.72 -2.82
C LYS A 253 20.33 -15.16 -3.90
N VAL A 254 19.85 -14.19 -4.67
CA VAL A 254 20.59 -13.48 -5.72
C VAL A 254 20.54 -12.00 -5.38
N MET A 255 21.68 -11.40 -5.06
CA MET A 255 21.81 -9.97 -4.78
C MET A 255 22.86 -9.38 -5.72
N THR A 256 22.41 -8.48 -6.60
CA THR A 256 23.28 -7.76 -7.55
C THR A 256 23.23 -6.26 -7.25
N ALA A 257 24.26 -5.51 -7.67
CA ALA A 257 24.33 -4.06 -7.40
C ALA A 257 23.16 -3.26 -7.99
N GLN A 258 22.54 -3.75 -9.07
CA GLN A 258 21.38 -3.11 -9.70
C GLN A 258 20.19 -2.98 -8.75
N TYR A 259 20.06 -3.90 -7.78
CA TYR A 259 18.93 -3.91 -6.85
C TYR A 259 18.98 -2.73 -5.87
N PHE A 260 20.14 -2.12 -5.65
CA PHE A 260 20.27 -1.02 -4.69
C PHE A 260 19.45 0.22 -5.09
N VAL A 261 19.23 0.41 -6.40
CA VAL A 261 18.38 1.48 -6.93
C VAL A 261 16.94 1.37 -6.40
N TRP A 262 16.46 0.16 -6.09
CA TRP A 262 15.08 -0.07 -5.66
C TRP A 262 14.76 0.56 -4.31
N PHE A 263 15.67 0.51 -3.34
CA PHE A 263 15.45 1.20 -2.07
C PHE A 263 15.95 2.65 -2.08
N PHE A 264 16.90 3.00 -2.97
CA PHE A 264 17.31 4.40 -3.13
C PHE A 264 16.19 5.30 -3.64
N CYS A 265 15.27 4.81 -4.47
CA CYS A 265 14.13 5.62 -4.89
C CYS A 265 13.12 5.89 -3.76
N LEU A 266 13.12 5.06 -2.71
CA LEU A 266 12.27 5.21 -1.52
C LEU A 266 12.95 6.01 -0.41
N LEU A 267 14.27 6.07 -0.40
CA LEU A 267 15.05 6.75 0.63
C LEU A 267 14.66 8.24 0.83
N PRO A 268 14.42 9.06 -0.21
CA PRO A 268 13.96 10.44 -0.05
C PRO A 268 12.63 10.58 0.68
N LEU A 269 11.77 9.57 0.63
CA LEU A 269 10.47 9.57 1.33
C LEU A 269 10.63 9.30 2.82
N VAL A 270 11.70 8.62 3.24
CA VAL A 270 11.96 8.22 4.63
C VAL A 270 12.90 9.19 5.35
N LEU A 271 13.88 9.77 4.64
CA LEU A 271 14.90 10.64 5.24
C LEU A 271 14.35 11.84 6.05
N PRO A 272 13.27 12.54 5.63
CA PRO A 272 12.73 13.66 6.42
C PRO A 272 12.19 13.24 7.81
N TRP A 273 11.90 11.95 7.99
CA TRP A 273 11.25 11.38 9.17
C TRP A 273 12.22 10.60 10.07
N THR A 274 13.51 10.60 9.74
CA THR A 274 14.53 10.07 10.63
C THR A 274 15.07 11.12 11.59
N GLY A 275 15.21 10.74 12.86
CA GLY A 275 15.98 11.51 13.85
C GLY A 275 17.49 11.40 13.66
N MET A 276 17.98 10.65 12.67
CA MET A 276 19.41 10.53 12.37
C MET A 276 19.95 11.83 11.79
N LYS A 277 20.76 12.53 12.59
CA LYS A 277 21.60 13.60 12.04
C LYS A 277 22.61 13.01 11.06
N LEU A 278 22.65 13.56 9.84
CA LEU A 278 23.54 13.11 8.77
C LEU A 278 25.02 13.13 9.19
N ARG A 279 25.42 14.11 10.00
CA ARG A 279 26.81 14.37 10.40
C ARG A 279 27.52 13.20 11.12
N TRP A 280 26.79 12.28 11.73
CA TRP A 280 27.38 11.15 12.45
C TRP A 280 26.70 9.85 12.10
N LYS A 281 25.52 9.59 12.68
CA LYS A 281 24.83 8.30 12.54
C LYS A 281 24.52 7.98 11.07
N GLY A 282 24.12 8.98 10.29
CA GLY A 282 23.92 8.83 8.84
C GLY A 282 25.21 8.51 8.10
N LEU A 283 26.27 9.28 8.36
CA LEU A 283 27.60 9.06 7.77
C LEU A 283 28.15 7.66 8.12
N VAL A 284 28.03 7.22 9.37
CA VAL A 284 28.45 5.87 9.79
C VAL A 284 27.68 4.80 9.01
N CYS A 285 26.36 4.94 8.84
CA CYS A 285 25.59 3.99 8.05
C CYS A 285 26.06 3.97 6.57
N ALA A 286 26.32 5.14 5.98
CA ALA A 286 26.80 5.24 4.62
C ALA A 286 28.20 4.60 4.45
N LEU A 287 29.12 4.87 5.39
CA LEU A 287 30.47 4.30 5.37
C LEU A 287 30.47 2.79 5.60
N VAL A 288 29.66 2.28 6.54
CA VAL A 288 29.53 0.83 6.78
C VAL A 288 28.95 0.14 5.54
N TRP A 289 27.91 0.71 4.94
CA TRP A 289 27.27 0.14 3.75
C TRP A 289 28.20 0.17 2.52
N MET A 290 28.88 1.30 2.27
CA MET A 290 29.81 1.44 1.16
C MET A 290 31.08 0.60 1.37
N GLY A 291 31.64 0.63 2.58
CA GLY A 291 32.87 -0.09 2.92
C GLY A 291 32.71 -1.61 2.81
N SER A 292 31.57 -2.15 3.24
CA SER A 292 31.28 -3.59 3.09
C SER A 292 31.12 -4.01 1.63
N GLN A 293 30.58 -3.16 0.76
CA GLN A 293 30.55 -3.42 -0.70
C GLN A 293 31.94 -3.41 -1.31
N LEU A 294 32.74 -2.37 -1.03
CA LEU A 294 34.10 -2.25 -1.55
C LEU A 294 34.97 -3.42 -1.08
N HIS A 295 34.79 -3.85 0.17
CA HIS A 295 35.43 -5.05 0.70
C HIS A 295 35.06 -6.30 -0.10
N TRP A 296 33.77 -6.52 -0.41
CA TRP A 296 33.33 -7.63 -1.25
C TRP A 296 33.90 -7.54 -2.68
N LEU A 297 33.84 -6.35 -3.29
CA LEU A 297 34.33 -6.05 -4.64
C LEU A 297 35.83 -6.34 -4.78
N MET A 298 36.62 -6.06 -3.74
CA MET A 298 38.05 -6.38 -3.72
C MET A 298 38.30 -7.89 -3.84
N TRP A 299 37.59 -8.71 -3.06
CA TRP A 299 37.69 -10.17 -3.16
C TRP A 299 37.19 -10.69 -4.50
N ALA A 300 36.09 -10.15 -5.01
CA ALA A 300 35.54 -10.52 -6.31
C ALA A 300 36.52 -10.20 -7.45
N TYR A 301 37.22 -9.07 -7.36
CA TYR A 301 38.26 -8.70 -8.32
C TYR A 301 39.42 -9.70 -8.33
N LEU A 302 39.90 -10.10 -7.14
CA LEU A 302 40.97 -11.09 -7.03
C LEU A 302 40.56 -12.46 -7.57
N LEU A 303 39.29 -12.84 -7.40
CA LEU A 303 38.75 -14.08 -7.92
C LEU A 303 38.61 -14.03 -9.46
N GLU A 304 37.82 -13.08 -9.97
CA GLU A 304 37.41 -13.06 -11.39
C GLU A 304 38.50 -12.55 -12.33
N PHE A 305 39.28 -11.53 -11.93
CA PHE A 305 40.27 -10.91 -12.82
C PHE A 305 41.71 -11.38 -12.55
N LYS A 306 42.04 -11.77 -11.32
CA LYS A 306 43.38 -12.28 -10.97
C LYS A 306 43.45 -13.80 -10.85
N GLY A 307 42.32 -14.51 -10.95
CA GLY A 307 42.27 -15.97 -10.90
C GLY A 307 42.72 -16.56 -9.56
N ARG A 308 42.71 -15.78 -8.47
CA ARG A 308 43.11 -16.27 -7.15
C ARG A 308 41.96 -17.03 -6.50
N ASN A 309 42.27 -18.19 -5.90
CA ASN A 309 41.27 -18.98 -5.17
C ASN A 309 40.91 -18.33 -3.82
N VAL A 310 40.01 -17.35 -3.85
CA VAL A 310 39.54 -16.59 -2.66
C VAL A 310 38.05 -16.77 -2.35
N PHE A 311 37.46 -17.91 -2.74
CA PHE A 311 36.02 -18.18 -2.59
C PHE A 311 35.53 -18.06 -1.13
N VAL A 312 36.31 -18.53 -0.16
CA VAL A 312 35.94 -18.47 1.26
C VAL A 312 35.96 -17.03 1.80
N GLN A 313 36.96 -16.24 1.40
CA GLN A 313 37.07 -14.83 1.78
C GLN A 313 35.93 -14.01 1.15
N LEU A 314 35.60 -14.29 -0.12
CA LEU A 314 34.47 -13.69 -0.80
C LEU A 314 33.14 -14.04 -0.12
N TRP A 315 32.98 -15.29 0.31
CA TRP A 315 31.82 -15.74 1.10
C TRP A 315 31.73 -15.04 2.46
N ALA A 316 32.83 -14.95 3.20
CA ALA A 316 32.89 -14.20 4.45
C ALA A 316 32.55 -12.71 4.23
N ALA A 317 33.01 -12.11 3.13
CA ALA A 317 32.64 -10.75 2.76
C ALA A 317 31.12 -10.61 2.49
N GLY A 318 30.47 -11.64 1.94
CA GLY A 318 29.02 -11.68 1.77
C GLY A 318 28.27 -11.66 3.11
N ILE A 319 28.78 -12.40 4.12
CA ILE A 319 28.24 -12.36 5.49
C ILE A 319 28.40 -10.96 6.09
N VAL A 320 29.58 -10.37 5.95
CA VAL A 320 29.84 -8.99 6.41
C VAL A 320 28.89 -8.00 5.74
N PHE A 321 28.60 -8.17 4.45
CA PHE A 321 27.68 -7.31 3.73
C PHE A 321 26.22 -7.50 4.17
N LEU A 322 25.78 -8.74 4.44
CA LEU A 322 24.47 -8.98 5.05
C LEU A 322 24.36 -8.33 6.44
N ALA A 323 25.41 -8.46 7.27
CA ALA A 323 25.46 -7.82 8.59
C ALA A 323 25.41 -6.29 8.48
N ALA A 324 26.13 -5.70 7.52
CA ALA A 324 26.10 -4.26 7.25
C ALA A 324 24.70 -3.78 6.82
N ASN A 325 24.04 -4.47 5.89
CA ASN A 325 22.67 -4.14 5.49
C ASN A 325 21.69 -4.23 6.67
N THR A 326 21.82 -5.29 7.48
CA THR A 326 20.98 -5.48 8.68
C THR A 326 21.23 -4.39 9.73
N PHE A 327 22.49 -4.03 9.97
CA PHE A 327 22.87 -2.95 10.87
C PHE A 327 22.27 -1.60 10.43
N VAL A 328 22.41 -1.25 9.16
CA VAL A 328 21.84 -0.01 8.60
C VAL A 328 20.32 0.00 8.73
N MET A 329 19.66 -1.12 8.40
CA MET A 329 18.22 -1.27 8.54
C MET A 329 17.77 -1.07 10.01
N ILE A 330 18.45 -1.69 10.97
CA ILE A 330 18.16 -1.52 12.41
C ILE A 330 18.38 -0.07 12.85
N MET A 331 19.45 0.57 12.39
CA MET A 331 19.74 1.97 12.70
C MET A 331 18.64 2.90 12.20
N VAL A 332 18.16 2.69 10.97
CA VAL A 332 17.03 3.42 10.41
C VAL A 332 15.77 3.17 11.22
N ILE A 333 15.45 1.92 11.55
CA ILE A 333 14.29 1.56 12.40
C ILE A 333 14.32 2.27 13.75
N ARG A 334 15.47 2.23 14.46
CA ARG A 334 15.61 2.81 15.80
C ARG A 334 15.48 4.33 15.84
N HIS A 335 15.68 5.01 14.71
CA HIS A 335 15.63 6.46 14.64
C HIS A 335 14.47 6.97 13.78
N HIS A 336 13.64 6.08 13.25
CA HIS A 336 12.47 6.46 12.48
C HIS A 336 11.37 6.97 13.42
N ARG A 337 10.73 8.07 13.04
CA ARG A 337 9.54 8.57 13.73
C ARG A 337 8.32 8.04 13.01
N HIS A 338 7.47 7.30 13.72
CA HIS A 338 6.29 6.68 13.14
C HIS A 338 5.35 7.74 12.55
N THR A 339 5.10 7.64 11.24
CA THR A 339 4.33 8.61 10.46
C THR A 339 3.23 7.88 9.68
N PRO A 340 2.08 7.58 10.33
CA PRO A 340 1.01 6.90 9.62
C PRO A 340 0.45 7.81 8.54
N LEU A 341 0.33 7.30 7.31
CA LEU A 341 -0.19 8.05 6.17
C LEU A 341 -1.69 8.38 6.34
N PHE A 342 -2.41 7.51 7.04
CA PHE A 342 -3.84 7.64 7.29
C PHE A 342 -4.11 7.81 8.79
N SER A 343 -5.00 8.74 9.12
CA SER A 343 -5.43 8.98 10.50
C SER A 343 -6.35 7.87 10.97
N ALA A 344 -6.17 7.39 12.20
CA ALA A 344 -7.12 6.45 12.80
C ALA A 344 -8.52 7.10 12.94
N PRO A 345 -9.61 6.32 12.83
CA PRO A 345 -10.95 6.85 13.08
C PRO A 345 -11.02 7.45 14.49
N ALA A 346 -11.59 8.65 14.61
CA ALA A 346 -11.75 9.31 15.90
C ALA A 346 -12.61 8.43 16.81
N GLY A 347 -12.09 8.10 18.00
CA GLY A 347 -12.86 7.36 19.00
C GLY A 347 -14.10 8.17 19.43
N PRO A 348 -15.11 7.54 20.06
CA PRO A 348 -16.40 8.18 20.40
C PRO A 348 -16.33 9.40 21.34
N GLY A 349 -15.15 9.85 21.78
CA GLY A 349 -14.96 10.92 22.76
C GLY A 349 -14.29 12.20 22.24
N THR A 350 -13.79 12.25 21.00
CA THR A 350 -13.04 13.43 20.54
C THR A 350 -13.98 14.46 19.90
N LYS A 351 -14.65 15.26 20.75
CA LYS A 351 -15.26 16.52 20.29
C LYS A 351 -14.14 17.42 19.77
N MET A 352 -13.95 17.46 18.46
CA MET A 352 -13.16 18.53 17.85
C MET A 352 -13.88 19.85 18.14
N ALA A 353 -13.30 20.66 19.02
CA ALA A 353 -13.65 22.06 19.13
C ALA A 353 -13.36 22.69 17.76
N ALA A 354 -14.43 22.92 16.99
CA ALA A 354 -14.37 23.73 15.79
C ALA A 354 -14.03 25.15 16.23
N LYS A 355 -12.74 25.49 16.19
CA LYS A 355 -12.31 26.88 16.29
C LYS A 355 -12.67 27.54 14.96
N LYS A 356 -13.82 28.23 14.95
CA LYS A 356 -13.98 29.40 14.08
C LYS A 356 -12.92 30.39 14.52
N ASP A 357 -12.03 30.75 13.62
CA ASP A 357 -11.54 32.12 13.37
C ASP A 357 -10.81 32.14 12.02
#